data_AF-A0A3L8Q2U0-F1
#
_entry.id   AF-A0A3L8Q2U0-F1
#
_cell.length_a   1.000
_cell.length_b   1.000
_cell.length_c   1.000
_cell.angle_alpha   90.00
_cell.angle_beta   90.00
_cell.angle_gamma   90.00
#
_symmetry.space_group_name_H-M   'P 1'
#
loop_
_entity.id
_entity.type
_entity.pdbx_description
1 polymer ?
#
loop_
_entity_poly.entity_id
_entity_poly.type
_entity_poly.pdbx_seq_one_letter_code
_entity_poly.pdbx_strand_id
1 'polypeptide(L)' 'MDLEVGAQEHAEKCSWTQNGGPGRLNLFATASTLDVELAIEEWNGERKFYNLTTSTCVPRQTCDNYTQ' A
#
# COMPACT_ATOMS: atom_id res chain seq x y z
N MET A 1 6.31 18.91 -2.98
CA MET A 1 4.98 18.40 -2.60
C MET A 1 5.16 17.70 -1.29
N ASP A 2 4.37 18.08 -0.29
CA ASP A 2 4.38 17.38 0.99
C ASP A 2 3.61 16.07 0.83
N LEU A 3 4.26 14.94 1.14
CA LEU A 3 3.67 13.61 0.98
C LEU A 3 2.55 13.37 1.99
N GLU A 4 2.64 13.96 3.18
CA GLU A 4 1.61 13.86 4.21
C GLU A 4 0.33 14.57 3.75
N VAL A 5 0.46 15.82 3.30
CA VAL A 5 -0.67 16.62 2.79
C VAL A 5 -1.33 15.92 1.60
N GLY A 6 -0.54 15.42 0.65
CA GLY A 6 -1.06 14.69 -0.50
C GLY A 6 -1.77 13.38 -0.13
N ALA A 7 -1.28 12.66 0.90
CA ALA A 7 -1.91 11.45 1.40
C ALA A 7 -3.24 11.75 2.10
N GLN A 8 -3.29 12.80 2.91
CA GLN A 8 -4.52 13.26 3.57
C GLN A 8 -5.58 13.68 2.54
N GLU A 9 -5.24 14.58 1.61
CA GLU A 9 -6.14 15.05 0.55
C GLU A 9 -6.68 13.89 -0.32
N HIS A 10 -5.91 12.82 -0.46
CA HIS A 10 -6.36 11.62 -1.16
C HIS A 10 -7.34 10.79 -0.33
N ALA A 11 -7.00 10.50 0.93
CA ALA A 11 -7.81 9.68 1.82
C ALA A 11 -9.20 10.30 2.03
N GLU A 12 -9.29 11.63 2.12
CA GLU A 12 -10.54 12.38 2.26
C GLU A 12 -11.51 12.23 1.07
N LYS A 13 -11.04 11.78 -0.11
CA LYS A 13 -11.91 11.48 -1.26
C LYS A 13 -12.72 10.20 -1.07
N CYS A 14 -12.38 9.37 -0.07
CA CYS A 14 -13.03 8.09 0.22
C CYS A 14 -13.15 7.19 -1.03
N SER A 15 -12.12 7.18 -1.87
CA SER A 15 -12.09 6.43 -3.12
C SER A 15 -10.94 5.44 -3.11
N TRP A 16 -11.25 4.18 -3.42
CA TRP A 16 -10.24 3.13 -3.58
C TRP A 16 -9.63 3.18 -4.99
N THR A 17 -8.89 4.25 -5.29
CA THR A 17 -8.22 4.46 -6.57
C THR A 17 -6.78 4.83 -6.32
N GLN A 18 -5.83 4.22 -7.03
CA GLN A 18 -4.47 4.74 -7.01
C GLN A 18 -4.47 6.09 -7.71
N ASN A 19 -4.07 7.16 -7.01
CA ASN A 19 -3.83 8.43 -7.67
C ASN A 19 -2.70 8.22 -8.68
N GLY A 20 -2.97 8.42 -9.97
CA GLY A 20 -1.96 8.44 -11.04
C GLY A 20 -0.99 9.63 -10.97
N GLY A 21 -0.68 10.13 -9.76
CA GLY A 21 0.31 11.16 -9.51
C GLY A 21 1.74 10.61 -9.41
N PRO A 22 2.75 11.47 -9.25
CA PRO A 22 4.13 11.04 -9.11
C PRO A 22 4.34 10.32 -7.76
N GLY A 23 4.60 9.01 -7.83
CA GLY A 23 4.83 8.15 -6.67
C GLY A 23 3.83 6.99 -6.63
N ARG A 24 4.30 5.78 -6.31
CA ARG A 24 3.40 4.68 -5.95
C ARG A 24 2.89 4.94 -4.52
N LEU A 25 1.66 4.54 -4.22
CA LEU A 25 1.00 4.71 -2.92
C LEU A 25 0.52 3.35 -2.42
N ASN A 26 0.72 3.08 -1.13
CA ASN A 26 0.10 1.96 -0.44
C ASN A 26 -1.22 2.43 0.20
N LEU A 27 -2.31 1.73 -0.08
CA LEU A 27 -3.64 2.03 0.46
C LEU A 27 -4.02 1.01 1.53
N PHE A 28 -4.68 1.48 2.58
CA PHE A 28 -5.24 0.65 3.63
C PHE A 28 -6.61 1.22 4.03
N ALA A 29 -7.58 0.33 4.24
CA ALA A 29 -8.89 0.68 4.76
C ALA A 29 -9.32 -0.37 5.77
N THR A 30 -9.99 0.09 6.82
CA THR A 30 -10.59 -0.77 7.84
C THR A 30 -11.97 -0.24 8.21
N ALA A 31 -12.86 -1.13 8.65
CA ALA A 31 -14.14 -0.76 9.23
C ALA A 31 -14.03 -0.33 10.71
N SER A 32 -12.87 -0.54 11.33
CA SER A 32 -12.56 -0.15 12.70
C SER A 32 -11.91 1.24 12.79
N THR A 33 -11.48 1.63 13.99
CA THR A 33 -10.52 2.72 14.16
C THR A 33 -9.28 2.45 13.32
N LEU A 34 -8.74 3.51 12.70
CA LEU A 34 -7.51 3.46 11.94
C LEU A 34 -6.36 2.95 12.81
N ASP A 35 -5.69 1.91 12.33
CA ASP A 35 -4.51 1.32 12.94
C ASP A 35 -3.39 1.30 11.90
N VAL A 36 -2.40 2.17 12.10
CA VAL A 36 -1.28 2.34 11.17
C VAL A 36 -0.29 1.20 11.28
N GLU A 37 -0.11 0.62 12.47
CA GLU A 37 0.79 -0.53 12.65
C GLU A 37 0.25 -1.74 11.90
N LEU A 38 -1.06 -2.00 12.01
CA LEU A 38 -1.72 -3.05 11.25
C LEU A 38 -1.60 -2.82 9.72
N ALA A 39 -1.76 -1.59 9.25
CA ALA A 39 -1.59 -1.27 7.83
C ALA A 39 -0.18 -1.65 7.32
N ILE A 40 0.85 -1.30 8.10
CA ILE A 40 2.25 -1.62 7.78
C ILE A 40 2.48 -3.12 7.81
N GLU A 41 1.93 -3.84 8.80
CA GLU A 41 2.03 -5.28 8.90
C GLU A 41 1.39 -6.01 7.71
N GLU A 42 0.21 -5.57 7.28
CA GLU A 42 -0.48 -6.13 6.10
C GLU A 42 0.30 -5.89 4.81
N TRP A 43 0.80 -4.67 4.59
CA TRP A 43 1.65 -4.35 3.43
C TRP A 43 2.94 -5.19 3.42
N ASN A 44 3.63 -5.30 4.55
CA ASN A 44 4.82 -6.15 4.69
C ASN A 44 4.49 -7.64 4.60
N GLY A 45 3.28 -8.03 4.94
CA GLY A 45 2.78 -9.41 4.87
C GLY A 45 2.83 -10.01 3.46
N GLU A 46 2.80 -9.16 2.41
CA GLU A 46 2.98 -9.59 1.03
C GLU A 46 4.34 -10.26 0.77
N ARG A 47 5.35 -10.02 1.61
CA ARG A 47 6.68 -10.66 1.53
C ARG A 47 6.61 -12.18 1.43
N LYS A 48 5.56 -12.81 1.99
CA LYS A 48 5.34 -14.26 1.92
C LYS A 48 5.12 -14.78 0.49
N PHE A 49 4.77 -13.89 -0.43
CA PHE A 49 4.57 -14.16 -1.86
C PHE A 49 5.70 -13.64 -2.74
N TYR A 50 6.69 -12.94 -2.16
CA TYR A 50 7.78 -12.34 -2.92
C TYR A 50 9.05 -13.18 -2.81
N ASN A 51 9.61 -13.56 -3.96
CA ASN A 51 10.90 -14.23 -4.02
C ASN A 51 12.02 -13.20 -4.24
N LEU A 52 12.82 -12.96 -3.21
CA LEU A 52 13.95 -12.02 -3.24
C LEU A 52 15.05 -12.41 -4.23
N THR A 53 15.25 -13.70 -4.49
CA THR A 53 16.31 -14.19 -5.39
C THR A 53 15.96 -13.93 -6.86
N THR A 54 14.68 -14.11 -7.21
CA THR A 54 14.20 -13.93 -8.59
C THR A 54 13.54 -12.57 -8.81
N SER A 55 13.41 -11.76 -7.76
CA SER A 55 12.69 -10.48 -7.74
C SER A 55 11.27 -10.57 -8.31
N THR A 56 10.58 -11.67 -8.05
CA THR A 56 9.25 -11.96 -8.62
C THR A 56 8.21 -12.24 -7.55
N CYS A 57 6.98 -11.80 -7.82
CA CYS A 57 5.80 -12.15 -7.02
C CYS A 57 5.18 -13.46 -7.53
N VAL A 58 4.60 -14.26 -6.63
CA VAL A 58 3.80 -15.43 -7.01
C VAL A 58 2.65 -14.98 -7.93
N PRO A 59 2.39 -15.69 -9.05
CA PRO A 59 1.31 -15.32 -9.95
C PRO A 59 -0.04 -15.20 -9.23
N ARG A 60 -0.80 -14.13 -9.56
CA ARG A 60 -2.10 -13.76 -8.95
C ARG A 60 -2.05 -13.25 -7.50
N GLN A 61 -0.86 -13.13 -6.90
CA GLN A 61 -0.68 -12.45 -5.62
C GLN A 61 -0.22 -11.01 -5.84
N THR A 62 -0.37 -10.17 -4.81
CA THR A 62 0.13 -8.80 -4.79
C THR A 62 1.41 -8.73 -3.96
N CYS A 63 2.40 -8.02 -4.49
CA CYS A 63 3.65 -7.69 -3.80
C CYS A 63 4.03 -6.20 -3.96
N ASP A 64 3.11 -5.39 -4.49
CA ASP A 64 3.36 -3.99 -4.84
C ASP A 64 3.54 -3.12 -3.60
N ASN A 65 2.87 -3.46 -2.49
CA ASN A 65 2.99 -2.72 -1.25
C ASN A 65 4.29 -3.07 -0.52
N TYR A 66 4.68 -4.35 -0.48
CA TYR A 66 5.93 -4.78 0.15
C TYR A 66 7.18 -4.30 -0.60
N THR A 67 7.12 -4.15 -1.92
CA THR A 67 8.27 -3.75 -2.75
C THR A 67 8.41 -2.24 -2.96
N GLN A 68 7.55 -1.45 -2.30
CA GLN A 68 7.59 0.01 -2.27
C GLN A 68 8.31 0.48 -1.01
#